data_AF-I4Y8W3-F1
#
_entry.id   AF-I4Y8W3-F1
#
_cell.length_a   1.000
_cell.length_b   1.000
_cell.length_c   1.000
_cell.angle_alpha   90.00
_cell.angle_beta   90.00
_cell.angle_gamma   90.00
#
_symmetry.space_group_name_H-M   'P 1'
#
loop_
_entity.id
_entity.type
_entity.pdbx_description
1 polymer ?
#
loop_
_entity_poly.entity_id
_entity_poly.type
_entity_poly.pdbx_seq_one_letter_code
_entity_poly.pdbx_strand_id
1 'polypeptide(L)'
;MFVTWNHNSRLRGCIGTFKSIELIKGLRQYSLISALEDKRFDPINLTILNDLSVSISILHNFKKKLDCFDFKIGLEGIKIDFYHNNRHYQSTFLPNVLTEQNWTKEQSIVAAIKKSGYRQKIDKDLYNGINLETFESEYKSMSYKNYLFLVNL
;
A
#
# COMPACT_ATOMS: atom_id res chain seq x y z
N MET A 1 -8.09 1.45 -0.55
CA MET A 1 -8.09 0.00 -0.27
C MET A 1 -7.10 -0.72 -1.16
N PHE A 2 -6.54 -1.84 -0.71
CA PHE A 2 -5.66 -2.71 -1.49
C PHE A 2 -6.05 -4.17 -1.27
N VAL A 3 -5.99 -4.97 -2.33
CA VAL A 3 -6.13 -6.42 -2.26
C VAL A 3 -4.81 -7.05 -2.68
N THR A 4 -4.31 -7.95 -1.85
CA THR A 4 -3.03 -8.62 -2.01
C THR A 4 -3.25 -10.12 -2.02
N TRP A 5 -2.80 -10.78 -3.07
CA TRP A 5 -2.69 -12.23 -3.15
C TRP A 5 -1.28 -12.66 -2.80
N ASN A 6 -1.17 -13.71 -2.01
CA ASN A 6 0.08 -14.40 -1.72
C ASN A 6 -0.04 -15.87 -2.08
N HIS A 7 1.02 -16.46 -2.62
CA HIS A 7 1.16 -17.89 -2.84
C HIS A 7 2.30 -18.39 -1.94
N ASN A 8 2.02 -19.31 -1.02
CA ASN A 8 3.00 -19.78 -0.04
C ASN A 8 3.71 -18.62 0.70
N SER A 9 2.93 -17.67 1.20
CA SER A 9 3.39 -16.45 1.91
C SER A 9 4.28 -15.50 1.10
N ARG A 10 4.38 -15.69 -0.23
CA ARG A 10 5.08 -14.77 -1.14
C ARG A 10 4.08 -13.97 -1.95
N LEU A 11 4.37 -12.68 -2.12
CA LEU A 11 3.56 -11.77 -2.92
C LEU A 11 3.34 -12.35 -4.33
N ARG A 12 2.07 -12.47 -4.72
CA ARG A 12 1.64 -12.97 -6.03
C ARG A 12 0.81 -11.95 -6.82
N GLY A 13 0.29 -10.93 -6.16
CA GLY A 13 -0.34 -9.79 -6.81
C GLY A 13 -0.82 -8.79 -5.76
N CYS A 14 -0.73 -7.50 -6.03
CA CYS A 14 -1.21 -6.46 -5.12
C CYS A 14 -1.60 -5.22 -5.90
N ILE A 15 -2.90 -4.94 -5.97
CA ILE A 15 -3.45 -3.77 -6.63
C ILE A 15 -4.55 -3.18 -5.75
N GLY A 16 -4.68 -1.85 -5.80
CA GLY A 16 -5.62 -1.12 -4.99
C GLY A 16 -5.81 0.31 -5.49
N THR A 17 -6.50 1.10 -4.67
CA THR A 17 -6.79 2.50 -4.94
C THR A 17 -6.80 3.34 -3.68
N PHE A 18 -6.37 4.59 -3.82
CA PHE A 18 -6.55 5.64 -2.82
C PHE A 18 -7.85 6.42 -3.03
N LYS A 19 -8.54 6.22 -4.14
CA LYS A 19 -9.83 6.87 -4.39
C LYS A 19 -10.90 6.26 -3.50
N SER A 20 -11.81 7.10 -3.02
CA SER A 20 -13.04 6.64 -2.38
C SER A 20 -13.84 5.82 -3.38
N ILE A 21 -14.19 4.60 -2.99
CA ILE A 21 -15.00 3.66 -3.75
C ILE A 21 -15.91 2.93 -2.78
N GLU A 22 -17.10 2.57 -3.24
CA GLU A 22 -17.97 1.67 -2.49
C GLU A 22 -17.23 0.35 -2.20
N LEU A 23 -17.24 -0.07 -0.93
CA LEU A 23 -16.33 -1.09 -0.43
C LEU A 23 -16.53 -2.45 -1.13
N ILE A 24 -17.76 -2.91 -1.30
CA ILE A 24 -18.06 -4.22 -1.87
C ILE A 24 -17.70 -4.25 -3.37
N LYS A 25 -18.10 -3.22 -4.11
CA LYS A 25 -17.70 -3.03 -5.51
C LYS A 25 -16.19 -2.97 -5.67
N GLY A 26 -15.53 -2.20 -4.82
CA GLY A 26 -14.07 -2.09 -4.79
C GLY A 26 -13.40 -3.43 -4.51
N LEU A 27 -13.87 -4.18 -3.51
CA LEU A 27 -13.31 -5.49 -3.15
C LEU A 27 -13.45 -6.48 -4.31
N ARG A 28 -14.63 -6.57 -4.92
CA ARG A 28 -14.86 -7.44 -6.08
C ARG A 28 -13.97 -7.07 -7.27
N GLN A 29 -13.82 -5.78 -7.55
CA GLN A 29 -13.01 -5.32 -8.67
C GLN A 29 -11.51 -5.56 -8.41
N TYR A 30 -11.01 -5.09 -7.27
CA TYR A 30 -9.57 -5.15 -6.97
C TYR A 30 -9.11 -6.57 -6.60
N SER A 31 -9.97 -7.48 -6.17
CA SER A 31 -9.61 -8.89 -6.00
C SER A 31 -9.26 -9.57 -7.33
N LEU A 32 -10.01 -9.28 -8.40
CA LEU A 32 -9.75 -9.80 -9.73
C LEU A 32 -8.55 -9.10 -10.38
N ILE A 33 -8.51 -7.77 -10.34
CA ILE A 33 -7.39 -7.00 -10.92
C ILE A 33 -6.07 -7.41 -10.28
N SER A 34 -6.02 -7.55 -8.94
CA SER A 34 -4.79 -7.98 -8.26
C SER A 34 -4.40 -9.43 -8.56
N ALA A 35 -5.35 -10.32 -8.86
CA ALA A 35 -5.06 -11.71 -9.22
C ALA A 35 -4.64 -11.90 -10.68
N LEU A 36 -5.19 -11.09 -11.59
CA LEU A 36 -5.17 -11.37 -13.04
C LEU A 36 -4.43 -10.31 -13.87
N GLU A 37 -4.25 -9.10 -13.34
CA GLU A 37 -3.78 -7.95 -14.13
C GLU A 37 -2.55 -7.24 -13.53
N ASP A 38 -2.00 -7.75 -12.42
CA ASP A 38 -0.74 -7.23 -11.87
C ASP A 38 0.44 -7.65 -12.75
N LYS A 39 0.85 -6.75 -13.65
CA LYS A 39 1.89 -6.98 -14.69
C LYS A 39 3.26 -7.44 -14.18
N ARG A 40 3.50 -7.45 -12.86
CA ARG A 40 4.73 -7.99 -12.26
C ARG A 40 4.69 -9.53 -12.18
N PHE A 41 3.53 -10.14 -12.37
CA PHE A 41 3.28 -11.56 -12.18
C PHE A 41 2.38 -12.10 -13.31
N ASP A 42 2.51 -13.38 -13.65
CA ASP A 42 1.50 -14.04 -14.50
C ASP A 42 0.16 -14.13 -13.76
N PRO A 43 -0.98 -14.12 -14.49
CA PRO A 43 -2.30 -14.34 -13.88
C PRO A 43 -2.33 -15.58 -12.99
N ILE A 44 -3.03 -15.51 -11.86
CA ILE A 44 -3.20 -16.64 -10.95
C ILE A 44 -3.95 -17.79 -11.64
N ASN A 45 -3.34 -18.98 -11.64
CA ASN A 45 -3.95 -20.20 -12.16
C ASN A 45 -4.77 -20.92 -11.08
N LEU A 46 -5.84 -21.61 -11.47
CA LEU A 46 -6.67 -22.42 -10.58
C LEU A 46 -5.88 -23.53 -9.86
N THR A 47 -4.80 -24.03 -10.46
CA THR A 47 -3.98 -25.11 -9.88
C THR A 47 -3.30 -24.73 -8.57
N ILE A 48 -3.11 -23.43 -8.28
CA ILE A 48 -2.43 -22.95 -7.07
C ILE A 48 -3.40 -22.45 -5.99
N LEU A 49 -4.71 -22.52 -6.20
CA LEU A 49 -5.72 -21.95 -5.28
C LEU A 49 -5.55 -22.42 -3.84
N ASN A 50 -5.26 -23.70 -3.64
CA ASN A 50 -5.12 -24.30 -2.30
C ASN A 50 -4.01 -23.68 -1.45
N ASP A 51 -3.03 -23.06 -2.09
CA ASP A 51 -1.85 -22.47 -1.45
C ASP A 51 -1.90 -20.93 -1.44
N LEU A 52 -3.04 -20.35 -1.84
CA LEU A 52 -3.25 -18.92 -1.80
C LEU A 52 -3.72 -18.43 -0.43
N SER A 53 -3.31 -17.21 -0.12
CA SER A 53 -3.98 -16.35 0.84
C SER A 53 -4.28 -14.99 0.22
N VAL A 54 -5.37 -14.39 0.66
CA VAL A 54 -5.75 -13.03 0.32
C VAL A 54 -5.64 -12.15 1.56
N SER A 55 -5.13 -10.94 1.37
CA SER A 55 -5.13 -9.89 2.38
C SER A 55 -5.78 -8.63 1.83
N ILE A 56 -6.52 -7.94 2.68
CA ILE A 56 -7.21 -6.70 2.38
C ILE A 56 -6.69 -5.63 3.33
N SER A 57 -6.29 -4.49 2.76
CA SER A 57 -6.01 -3.26 3.51
C SER A 57 -7.07 -2.21 3.16
N ILE A 58 -7.95 -1.87 4.10
CA ILE A 58 -8.91 -0.77 3.95
C ILE A 58 -8.23 0.49 4.46
N LEU A 59 -8.24 1.56 3.66
CA LEU A 59 -7.60 2.82 4.01
C LEU A 59 -8.67 3.82 4.45
N HIS A 60 -8.44 4.51 5.56
CA HIS A 60 -9.39 5.47 6.13
C HIS A 60 -8.65 6.60 6.86
N ASN A 61 -9.41 7.57 7.38
CA ASN A 61 -8.89 8.69 8.18
C ASN A 61 -7.80 9.52 7.48
N PHE A 62 -7.98 9.82 6.19
CA PHE A 62 -7.04 10.63 5.42
C PHE A 62 -6.93 12.06 5.97
N LYS A 63 -5.71 12.53 6.22
CA LYS A 63 -5.42 13.86 6.78
C LYS A 63 -4.23 14.49 6.08
N LYS A 64 -4.42 15.71 5.55
CA LYS A 64 -3.31 16.53 5.09
C LYS A 64 -2.53 17.08 6.29
N LYS A 65 -1.21 17.11 6.17
CA LYS A 65 -0.29 17.58 7.21
C LYS A 65 0.47 18.81 6.73
N LEU A 66 0.84 19.67 7.66
CA LEU A 66 1.65 20.87 7.39
C LEU A 66 3.14 20.54 7.34
N ASP A 67 3.59 19.57 8.15
CA ASP A 67 4.96 19.11 8.21
C ASP A 67 5.04 17.68 7.64
N CYS A 68 6.00 17.44 6.75
CA CYS A 68 6.26 16.12 6.16
C CYS A 68 6.71 15.06 7.18
N PHE A 69 7.03 15.46 8.42
CA PHE A 69 7.34 14.56 9.52
C PHE A 69 6.16 14.38 10.51
N ASP A 70 5.01 15.01 10.29
CA ASP A 70 3.84 14.90 11.20
C ASP A 70 2.99 13.63 10.93
N PHE A 71 3.58 12.47 11.21
CA PHE A 71 2.89 11.18 11.22
C PHE A 71 3.32 10.32 12.41
N LYS A 72 2.52 9.31 12.75
CA LYS A 72 2.81 8.34 13.82
C LYS A 72 3.20 6.99 13.24
N ILE A 73 4.45 6.60 13.45
CA ILE A 73 4.95 5.27 13.04
C ILE A 73 4.12 4.18 13.73
N GLY A 74 3.71 3.16 12.96
CA GLY A 74 2.89 2.05 13.44
C GLY A 74 1.39 2.32 13.49
N LEU A 75 0.97 3.56 13.22
CA LEU A 75 -0.44 3.92 13.13
C LEU A 75 -0.80 4.48 11.76
N GLU A 76 -0.01 5.44 11.27
CA GLU A 76 -0.28 6.17 10.04
C GLU A 76 0.63 5.69 8.91
N GLY A 77 0.04 5.47 7.74
CA GLY A 77 0.73 5.40 6.46
C GLY A 77 0.98 6.80 5.93
N ILE A 78 1.94 6.90 5.01
CA ILE A 78 2.34 8.16 4.41
C ILE A 78 2.14 8.13 2.91
N LYS A 79 1.44 9.11 2.36
CA LYS A 79 1.40 9.42 0.94
C LYS A 79 2.03 10.78 0.76
N ILE A 80 3.14 10.83 0.03
CA ILE A 80 3.85 12.06 -0.26
C ILE A 80 3.67 12.42 -1.72
N ASP A 81 3.56 13.71 -1.99
CA ASP A 81 3.75 14.26 -3.33
C ASP A 81 4.50 15.59 -3.28
N PHE A 82 5.25 15.86 -4.35
CA PHE A 82 6.00 17.11 -4.52
C PHE A 82 6.35 17.31 -6.00
N TYR A 83 6.75 18.52 -6.34
CA TYR A 83 7.23 18.88 -7.68
C TYR A 83 8.71 19.25 -7.64
N HIS A 84 9.46 18.80 -8.64
CA HIS A 84 10.84 19.25 -8.87
C HIS A 84 11.07 19.37 -10.37
N ASN A 85 11.57 20.52 -10.84
CA ASN A 85 11.77 20.82 -12.27
C ASN A 85 10.57 20.47 -13.16
N ASN A 86 9.38 20.96 -12.78
CA ASN A 86 8.09 20.69 -13.45
C ASN A 86 7.69 19.21 -13.54
N ARG A 87 8.37 18.32 -12.82
CA ARG A 87 8.01 16.91 -12.73
C ARG A 87 7.35 16.61 -11.39
N HIS A 88 6.21 15.93 -11.44
CA HIS A 88 5.49 15.45 -10.28
C HIS A 88 6.08 14.11 -9.79
N TYR A 89 6.29 14.01 -8.49
CA TYR A 89 6.74 12.80 -7.80
C TYR A 89 5.73 12.43 -6.75
N GLN A 90 5.37 11.15 -6.68
CA GLN A 90 4.45 10.64 -5.67
C GLN A 90 4.86 9.24 -5.23
N SER A 91 4.68 8.93 -3.94
CA SER A 91 4.81 7.57 -3.44
C SER A 91 3.95 7.36 -2.20
N THR A 92 3.84 6.10 -1.79
CA THR A 92 3.09 5.73 -0.61
C THR A 92 3.69 4.54 0.11
N PHE A 93 3.61 4.57 1.44
CA PHE A 93 3.82 3.44 2.33
C PHE A 93 2.63 3.25 3.26
N LEU A 94 2.25 2.00 3.46
CA LEU A 94 1.24 1.61 4.44
C LEU A 94 1.83 1.67 5.86
N PRO A 95 0.99 1.81 6.91
CA PRO A 95 1.47 1.90 8.30
C PRO A 95 2.44 0.77 8.68
N ASN A 96 2.13 -0.47 8.31
CA ASN A 96 2.91 -1.66 8.68
C ASN A 96 4.31 -1.66 8.05
N VAL A 97 4.49 -1.07 6.86
CA VAL A 97 5.79 -1.01 6.19
C VAL A 97 6.77 -0.17 7.01
N LEU A 98 6.31 0.94 7.60
CA LEU A 98 7.17 1.83 8.39
C LEU A 98 7.70 1.12 9.64
N THR A 99 6.86 0.29 10.27
CA THR A 99 7.24 -0.51 11.43
C THR A 99 8.10 -1.73 11.08
N GLU A 100 7.75 -2.47 10.03
CA GLU A 100 8.50 -3.68 9.62
C GLU A 100 9.94 -3.35 9.23
N GLN A 101 10.17 -2.16 8.67
CA GLN A 101 11.50 -1.70 8.29
C GLN A 101 12.27 -1.05 9.45
N ASN A 102 11.63 -0.85 10.60
CA ASN A 102 12.18 -0.14 11.76
C ASN A 102 12.76 1.24 11.40
N TRP A 103 12.06 1.98 10.53
CA TRP A 103 12.50 3.29 10.06
C TRP A 103 12.13 4.41 11.05
N THR A 104 13.02 5.39 11.20
CA THR A 104 12.66 6.70 11.76
C THR A 104 11.74 7.47 10.81
N LYS A 105 11.18 8.58 11.28
CA LYS A 105 10.36 9.47 10.44
C LYS A 105 11.15 9.98 9.22
N GLU A 106 12.39 10.40 9.45
CA GLU A 106 13.27 10.87 8.38
C GLU A 106 13.58 9.75 7.38
N GLN A 107 13.97 8.56 7.87
CA GLN A 107 14.23 7.41 7.00
C GLN A 107 13.00 7.03 6.17
N SER A 108 11.81 7.11 6.75
CA SER A 108 10.54 6.84 6.06
C SER A 108 10.30 7.83 4.91
N ILE A 109 10.51 9.13 5.14
CA ILE A 109 10.36 10.17 4.12
C ILE A 109 11.43 10.02 3.03
N VAL A 110 12.69 9.78 3.40
CA VAL A 110 13.76 9.53 2.43
C VAL A 110 13.47 8.29 1.58
N ALA A 111 13.00 7.21 2.19
CA ALA A 111 12.59 6.00 1.47
C ALA A 111 11.43 6.30 0.51
N ALA A 112 10.47 7.12 0.94
CA ALA A 112 9.32 7.51 0.14
C ALA A 112 9.75 8.38 -1.06
N ILE A 113 10.65 9.34 -0.86
CA ILE A 113 11.24 10.16 -1.93
C ILE A 113 11.97 9.26 -2.93
N LYS A 114 12.77 8.30 -2.48
CA LYS A 114 13.46 7.37 -3.37
C LYS A 114 12.46 6.46 -4.11
N LYS A 115 11.40 6.02 -3.45
CA LYS A 115 10.34 5.18 -4.05
C LYS A 115 9.54 5.90 -5.12
N SER A 116 9.39 7.23 -5.05
CA SER A 116 8.72 8.02 -6.10
C SER A 116 9.52 8.09 -7.40
N GLY A 117 10.76 7.59 -7.39
CA GLY A 117 11.68 7.65 -8.53
C GLY A 117 12.56 8.91 -8.52
N TYR A 118 12.52 9.73 -7.47
CA TYR A 118 13.46 10.83 -7.31
C TYR A 118 14.88 10.29 -7.02
N ARG A 119 15.89 10.88 -7.66
CA ARG A 119 17.29 10.41 -7.63
C ARG A 119 18.31 11.51 -7.37
N GLN A 120 17.86 12.76 -7.23
CA GLN A 120 18.75 13.90 -6.99
C GLN A 120 18.97 14.10 -5.48
N LYS A 121 19.69 15.17 -5.12
CA LYS A 121 19.96 15.54 -3.73
C LYS A 121 18.64 15.79 -2.98
N ILE A 122 18.59 15.31 -1.74
CA ILE A 122 17.53 15.59 -0.77
C ILE A 122 18.08 16.67 0.16
N ASP A 123 17.42 17.82 0.19
CA ASP A 123 17.77 18.96 1.03
C ASP A 123 16.53 19.51 1.74
N LYS A 124 16.73 20.59 2.52
CA LYS A 124 15.68 21.20 3.34
C LYS A 124 14.55 21.79 2.49
N ASP A 125 14.88 22.35 1.32
CA ASP A 125 13.88 22.92 0.42
C ASP A 125 12.99 21.83 -0.16
N LEU A 126 13.57 20.67 -0.47
CA LEU A 126 12.78 19.50 -0.87
C LEU A 126 11.84 19.05 0.24
N TYR A 127 12.30 18.95 1.49
CA TYR A 127 11.42 18.58 2.61
C TYR A 127 10.26 19.57 2.80
N ASN A 128 10.53 20.87 2.70
CA ASN A 128 9.50 21.91 2.80
C ASN A 128 8.49 21.86 1.65
N GLY A 129 8.90 21.36 0.48
CA GLY A 129 8.05 21.19 -0.70
C GLY A 129 7.20 19.92 -0.71
N ILE A 130 7.34 19.04 0.29
CA ILE A 130 6.57 17.79 0.38
C ILE A 130 5.18 18.08 0.94
N ASN A 131 4.16 17.76 0.14
CA ASN A 131 2.81 17.58 0.64
C ASN A 131 2.71 16.18 1.26
N LEU A 132 2.39 16.13 2.55
CA LEU A 132 2.09 14.88 3.24
C LEU A 132 0.59 14.73 3.46
N GLU A 133 0.07 13.57 3.05
CA GLU A 133 -1.23 13.06 3.46
C GLU A 133 -1.03 11.76 4.24
N THR A 134 -1.49 11.73 5.49
CA THR A 134 -1.50 10.51 6.31
C THR A 134 -2.83 9.79 6.21
N PHE A 135 -2.82 8.49 6.50
CA PHE A 135 -4.03 7.66 6.58
C PHE A 135 -3.78 6.48 7.50
N GLU A 136 -4.85 5.91 8.04
CA GLU A 136 -4.80 4.66 8.80
C GLU A 136 -5.20 3.49 7.88
N SER A 137 -4.87 2.26 8.28
CA SER A 137 -5.33 1.08 7.57
C SER A 137 -5.76 -0.04 8.47
N GLU A 138 -6.93 -0.61 8.20
CA GLU A 138 -7.34 -1.90 8.74
C GLU A 138 -6.86 -3.03 7.83
N TYR A 139 -6.27 -4.05 8.44
CA TYR A 139 -5.74 -5.22 7.74
C TYR A 139 -6.46 -6.49 8.14
N LYS A 140 -6.90 -7.28 7.16
CA LYS A 140 -7.42 -8.63 7.34
C LYS A 140 -6.84 -9.57 6.30
N SER A 141 -6.60 -10.83 6.67
CA SER A 141 -6.15 -11.86 5.73
C SER A 141 -6.81 -13.21 6.00
N MET A 142 -6.93 -14.01 4.95
CA MET A 142 -7.48 -15.37 5.02
C MET A 142 -6.78 -16.27 3.99
N SER A 143 -6.43 -17.50 4.38
CA SER A 143 -5.98 -18.53 3.45
C SER A 143 -7.19 -19.19 2.77
N TYR A 144 -6.99 -19.73 1.57
CA TYR A 144 -8.03 -20.49 0.87
C TYR A 144 -8.52 -21.68 1.71
N LYS A 145 -7.61 -22.37 2.40
CA LYS A 145 -7.95 -23.46 3.33
C LYS A 145 -8.89 -23.01 4.46
N ASN A 146 -8.63 -21.85 5.07
CA ASN A 146 -9.50 -21.31 6.12
C ASN A 146 -10.85 -20.87 5.57
N TYR A 147 -10.88 -20.32 4.35
CA TYR A 147 -12.14 -19.99 3.67
C TYR A 147 -12.99 -21.25 3.43
N LEU A 148 -12.40 -22.32 2.91
CA LEU A 148 -13.09 -23.60 2.72
C LEU A 148 -13.64 -24.16 4.04
N PHE A 149 -12.88 -24.04 5.12
CA PHE A 149 -13.38 -24.45 6.45
C PHE A 149 -14.60 -23.63 6.87
N LEU A 150 -14.60 -22.32 6.62
CA LEU A 150 -15.68 -21.42 7.02
C LEU A 150 -16.99 -21.63 6.23
N VAL A 151 -16.90 -21.94 4.93
CA VAL A 151 -18.10 -22.09 4.06
C VAL A 151 -18.67 -23.49 4.02
N ASN A 152 -17.95 -24.49 4.55
CA ASN A 152 -18.42 -25.87 4.67
C ASN A 152 -18.98 -26.18 6.08
N LEU A 153 -19.15 -25.15 6.93
CA LEU A 153 -19.90 -25.18 8.19
C LEU A 153 -21.32 -24.68 7.96
#